data_AF-A0A428ZBA3-F1
#
_entry.id   AF-A0A428ZBA3-F1
#
_cell.length_a   1.000
_cell.length_b   1.000
_cell.length_c   1.000
_cell.angle_alpha   90.00
_cell.angle_beta   90.00
_cell.angle_gamma   90.00
#
_symmetry.space_group_name_H-M   'P 1'
#
loop_
_entity.id
_entity.type
_entity.pdbx_description
1 polymer ?
#
loop_
_entity_poly.entity_id
_entity_poly.type
_entity_poly.pdbx_seq_one_letter_code
_entity_poly.pdbx_strand_id
1 'polypeptide(L)'
;MIGLAECGDRADAVLLWPLLAHPMPAVRARAVAGLRLLDVVEADRLRPLLDDPAPGVVREAGLALLPSAPELPADWLMERLGGRPRHVRVAAFRLLSAGSGIVPLRAAVELLEDPDPKLRVWAEQAVQRWHPPAGLPSGEAEVEALLDRCTHLFSSYVLRRRKWEAGVGR
;
A
#
# COMPACT_ATOMS: atom_id res chain seq x y z
N MET A 1 28.03 -3.62 6.22
CA MET A 1 28.92 -2.74 5.42
C MET A 1 28.07 -1.57 4.98
N ILE A 2 28.26 -0.41 5.61
CA ILE A 2 27.54 0.83 5.36
C ILE A 2 28.34 1.52 4.25
N GLY A 3 27.76 1.66 3.07
CA GLY A 3 28.45 2.16 1.86
C GLY A 3 27.62 3.25 1.19
N LEU A 4 28.30 4.34 0.82
CA LEU A 4 27.82 5.57 0.16
C LEU A 4 26.68 6.37 0.82
N ALA A 5 25.87 5.78 1.69
CA ALA A 5 24.74 6.48 2.30
C ALA A 5 25.12 7.54 3.35
N GLU A 6 26.35 7.52 3.88
CA GLU A 6 26.77 8.44 4.95
C GLU A 6 27.48 9.71 4.46
N CYS A 7 27.75 9.85 3.15
CA CYS A 7 28.43 11.03 2.60
C CYS A 7 27.75 11.66 1.38
N GLY A 8 26.61 11.12 0.93
CA GLY A 8 25.88 11.68 -0.21
C GLY A 8 25.08 12.91 0.19
N ASP A 9 25.22 14.00 -0.56
CA ASP A 9 24.30 15.13 -0.46
C ASP A 9 23.12 14.92 -1.43
N ARG A 10 22.02 15.66 -1.27
CA ARG A 10 20.87 15.64 -2.18
C ARG A 10 21.27 15.86 -3.65
N ALA A 11 22.38 16.58 -3.89
CA ALA A 11 22.95 16.77 -5.22
C ALA A 11 23.35 15.45 -5.90
N ASP A 12 23.74 14.42 -5.14
CA ASP A 12 24.15 13.11 -5.66
C ASP A 12 22.97 12.28 -6.16
N ALA A 13 21.72 12.67 -5.83
CA ALA A 13 20.53 11.99 -6.32
C ALA A 13 20.45 11.97 -7.86
N VAL A 14 21.05 12.96 -8.55
CA VAL A 14 21.14 13.00 -10.01
C VAL A 14 21.84 11.77 -10.58
N LEU A 15 22.79 11.18 -9.84
CA LEU A 15 23.52 9.98 -10.24
C LEU A 15 22.72 8.70 -10.00
N LEU A 16 21.72 8.72 -9.11
CA LEU A 16 20.90 7.56 -8.78
C LEU A 16 19.72 7.39 -9.73
N TRP A 17 19.18 8.47 -10.30
CA TRP A 17 18.05 8.40 -11.23
C TRP A 17 18.30 7.49 -12.46
N PRO A 18 19.44 7.57 -13.16
CA PRO A 18 19.73 6.67 -14.27
C PRO A 18 19.82 5.20 -13.85
N LEU A 19 20.22 4.93 -12.60
CA LEU A 19 20.39 3.57 -12.08
C LEU A 19 19.05 2.84 -11.85
N LEU A 20 17.92 3.53 -11.89
CA LEU A 20 16.59 2.91 -11.85
C LEU A 20 16.31 2.03 -13.10
N ALA A 21 17.01 2.25 -14.21
CA ALA A 21 16.91 1.44 -15.42
C ALA A 21 18.04 0.39 -15.53
N HIS A 22 18.89 0.26 -14.52
CA HIS A 22 20.06 -0.62 -14.58
C HIS A 22 19.64 -2.09 -14.75
N PRO A 23 20.33 -2.89 -15.60
CA PRO A 23 19.95 -4.28 -15.87
C PRO A 23 19.97 -5.15 -14.60
N MET A 24 20.93 -4.93 -13.70
CA MET A 24 21.02 -5.67 -12.44
C MET A 24 19.96 -5.17 -11.42
N PRO A 25 19.04 -6.03 -10.95
CA PRO A 25 18.01 -5.64 -9.98
C PRO A 25 18.56 -5.13 -8.66
N ALA A 26 19.71 -5.67 -8.26
CA ALA A 26 20.38 -5.30 -7.02
C ALA A 26 20.89 -3.85 -7.05
N VAL A 27 21.19 -3.30 -8.24
CA VAL A 27 21.57 -1.90 -8.44
C VAL A 27 20.33 -1.01 -8.39
N ARG A 28 19.26 -1.38 -9.10
CA ARG A 28 17.98 -0.65 -9.06
C ARG A 28 17.46 -0.50 -7.62
N ALA A 29 17.42 -1.58 -6.86
CA ALA A 29 16.96 -1.55 -5.47
C ALA A 29 17.81 -0.62 -4.59
N ARG A 30 19.14 -0.64 -4.76
CA ARG A 30 20.05 0.26 -4.04
C ARG A 30 19.89 1.72 -4.46
N ALA A 31 19.62 1.98 -5.73
CA ALA A 31 19.33 3.32 -6.21
C ALA A 31 18.05 3.87 -5.58
N VAL A 32 16.96 3.08 -5.52
CA VAL A 32 15.73 3.48 -4.82
C VAL A 32 15.98 3.71 -3.32
N ALA A 33 16.71 2.80 -2.67
CA ALA A 33 17.06 2.96 -1.26
C ALA A 33 17.90 4.24 -1.03
N GLY A 34 18.86 4.53 -1.91
CA GLY A 34 19.66 5.75 -1.87
C GLY A 34 18.83 7.02 -2.03
N LEU A 35 17.92 7.06 -3.02
CA LEU A 35 17.00 8.19 -3.22
C LEU A 35 16.13 8.43 -1.99
N ARG A 36 15.63 7.35 -1.35
CA ARG A 36 14.88 7.43 -0.10
C ARG A 36 15.72 7.93 1.07
N LEU A 37 16.97 7.49 1.19
CA LEU A 37 17.89 7.91 2.26
C LEU A 37 18.31 9.38 2.12
N LEU A 38 18.44 9.87 0.88
CA LEU A 38 18.72 11.27 0.58
C LEU A 38 17.47 12.17 0.66
N ASP A 39 16.29 11.60 0.91
CA ASP A 39 15.01 12.34 0.93
C ASP A 39 14.74 13.07 -0.40
N VAL A 40 15.04 12.39 -1.52
CA VAL A 40 14.81 12.86 -2.91
C VAL A 40 13.92 11.84 -3.62
N VAL A 41 12.68 11.73 -3.15
CA VAL A 41 11.68 10.81 -3.71
C VAL A 41 10.75 11.57 -4.67
N GLU A 42 10.73 11.16 -5.93
CA GLU A 42 9.75 11.61 -6.93
C GLU A 42 8.76 10.48 -7.20
N ALA A 43 7.53 10.61 -6.67
CA ALA A 43 6.54 9.53 -6.69
C ALA A 43 6.24 9.02 -8.11
N ASP A 44 6.08 9.91 -9.07
CA ASP A 44 5.80 9.56 -10.47
C ASP A 44 6.92 8.74 -11.12
N ARG A 45 8.18 8.99 -10.75
CA ARG A 45 9.33 8.23 -11.27
C ARG A 45 9.49 6.86 -10.60
N LEU A 46 9.13 6.74 -9.33
CA LEU A 46 9.26 5.48 -8.60
C LEU A 46 8.04 4.57 -8.78
N ARG A 47 6.86 5.13 -9.09
CA ARG A 47 5.61 4.36 -9.26
C ARG A 47 5.74 3.17 -10.23
N PRO A 48 6.37 3.28 -11.43
CA PRO A 48 6.55 2.15 -12.33
C PRO A 48 7.38 0.99 -11.72
N LEU A 49 8.24 1.27 -10.74
CA LEU A 49 9.06 0.25 -10.09
C LEU A 49 8.27 -0.68 -9.17
N LEU A 50 6.99 -0.39 -8.89
CA LEU A 50 6.10 -1.32 -8.21
C LEU A 50 5.77 -2.54 -9.07
N ASP A 51 5.93 -2.44 -10.39
CA ASP A 51 5.74 -3.55 -11.34
C ASP A 51 7.08 -4.22 -11.74
N ASP A 52 8.19 -3.88 -11.06
CA ASP A 52 9.49 -4.50 -11.32
C ASP A 52 9.43 -6.02 -11.05
N PRO A 53 10.03 -6.87 -11.92
CA PRO A 53 10.04 -8.31 -11.71
C PRO A 53 10.78 -8.72 -10.44
N ALA A 54 11.71 -7.91 -9.95
CA ALA A 54 12.53 -8.22 -8.79
C ALA A 54 11.89 -7.78 -7.47
N PRO A 55 11.64 -8.70 -6.52
CA PRO A 55 11.02 -8.38 -5.24
C PRO A 55 11.76 -7.31 -4.42
N GLY A 56 13.09 -7.25 -4.53
CA GLY A 56 13.91 -6.26 -3.82
C GLY A 56 13.65 -4.83 -4.31
N VAL A 57 13.41 -4.65 -5.61
CA VAL A 57 13.12 -3.33 -6.19
C VAL A 57 11.73 -2.86 -5.76
N VAL A 58 10.73 -3.74 -5.90
CA VAL A 58 9.35 -3.43 -5.49
C VAL A 58 9.26 -3.14 -3.99
N ARG A 59 10.03 -3.86 -3.16
CA ARG A 59 10.11 -3.59 -1.72
C ARG A 59 10.63 -2.18 -1.44
N GLU A 60 11.76 -1.78 -2.05
CA GLU A 60 12.31 -0.44 -1.83
C GLU A 60 11.41 0.65 -2.42
N ALA A 61 10.80 0.43 -3.59
CA ALA A 61 9.84 1.35 -4.19
C ALA A 61 8.63 1.56 -3.28
N GLY A 62 8.05 0.48 -2.76
CA GLY A 62 6.93 0.57 -1.81
C GLY A 62 7.29 1.24 -0.48
N LEU A 63 8.55 1.14 -0.02
CA LEU A 63 9.03 1.88 1.17
C LEU A 63 9.26 3.37 0.87
N ALA A 64 9.80 3.70 -0.30
CA ALA A 64 10.04 5.07 -0.72
C ALA A 64 8.75 5.83 -0.98
N LEU A 65 7.74 5.16 -1.52
CA LEU A 65 6.44 5.75 -1.83
C LEU A 65 5.50 5.87 -0.63
N LEU A 66 5.82 5.24 0.50
CA LEU A 66 4.92 5.20 1.66
C LEU A 66 4.54 6.58 2.22
N PRO A 67 5.46 7.56 2.33
CA PRO A 67 5.11 8.91 2.78
C PRO A 67 4.10 9.62 1.86
N SER A 68 4.15 9.34 0.56
CA SER A 68 3.26 9.91 -0.46
C SER A 68 2.09 8.99 -0.80
N ALA A 69 1.84 7.92 -0.04
CA ALA A 69 0.81 6.94 -0.35
C ALA A 69 -0.60 7.55 -0.54
N PRO A 70 -1.04 8.56 0.24
CA PRO A 70 -2.34 9.21 0.03
C PRO A 70 -2.49 9.93 -1.31
N GLU A 71 -1.39 10.28 -1.97
CA GLU A 71 -1.37 11.00 -3.26
C GLU A 71 -1.36 10.04 -4.46
N LEU A 72 -1.10 8.76 -4.23
CA LEU A 72 -1.06 7.76 -5.29
C LEU A 72 -2.48 7.42 -5.77
N PRO A 73 -2.68 7.20 -7.09
CA PRO A 73 -4.00 6.82 -7.59
C PRO A 73 -4.45 5.47 -7.01
N ALA A 74 -5.50 5.49 -6.20
CA ALA A 74 -6.00 4.30 -5.51
C ALA A 74 -6.43 3.19 -6.49
N ASP A 75 -7.14 3.54 -7.56
CA ASP A 75 -7.62 2.57 -8.56
C ASP A 75 -6.45 1.83 -9.22
N TRP A 76 -5.37 2.56 -9.53
CA TRP A 76 -4.15 1.97 -10.06
C TRP A 76 -3.49 1.01 -9.06
N LEU A 77 -3.47 1.33 -7.77
CA LEU A 77 -2.97 0.39 -6.75
C LEU A 77 -3.90 -0.82 -6.57
N MET A 78 -5.22 -0.64 -6.68
CA MET A 78 -6.20 -1.73 -6.57
C MET A 78 -6.01 -2.76 -7.69
N GLU A 79 -5.75 -2.33 -8.93
CA GLU A 79 -5.41 -3.24 -10.05
C GLU A 79 -4.20 -4.14 -9.78
N ARG A 80 -3.34 -3.76 -8.83
CA ARG A 80 -2.14 -4.53 -8.45
C ARG A 80 -2.39 -5.57 -7.37
N LEU A 81 -3.61 -5.64 -6.82
CA LEU A 81 -4.02 -6.70 -5.91
C LEU A 81 -4.43 -7.98 -6.66
N GLY A 82 -4.85 -7.91 -7.92
CA GLY A 82 -5.29 -9.08 -8.69
C GLY A 82 -4.25 -9.60 -9.69
N GLY A 83 -4.03 -10.92 -9.75
CA GLY A 83 -3.25 -11.57 -10.83
C GLY A 83 -1.76 -11.18 -10.93
N ARG A 84 -1.22 -10.43 -9.95
CA ARG A 84 0.18 -9.99 -9.91
C ARG A 84 1.06 -10.91 -9.07
N PRO A 85 2.39 -10.91 -9.26
CA PRO A 85 3.32 -11.56 -8.33
C PRO A 85 3.12 -11.10 -6.89
N ARG A 86 3.36 -12.00 -5.94
CA ARG A 86 3.17 -11.77 -4.49
C ARG A 86 3.77 -10.45 -4.00
N HIS A 87 4.99 -10.12 -4.43
CA HIS A 87 5.69 -8.92 -3.95
C HIS A 87 5.03 -7.61 -4.42
N VAL A 88 4.40 -7.62 -5.59
CA VAL A 88 3.61 -6.49 -6.12
C VAL A 88 2.35 -6.30 -5.27
N ARG A 89 1.60 -7.38 -5.03
CA ARG A 89 0.39 -7.34 -4.19
C ARG A 89 0.68 -6.85 -2.77
N VAL A 90 1.76 -7.33 -2.17
CA VAL A 90 2.22 -6.88 -0.84
C VAL A 90 2.51 -5.38 -0.82
N ALA A 91 3.22 -4.86 -1.83
CA ALA A 91 3.56 -3.44 -1.88
C ALA A 91 2.32 -2.57 -2.13
N ALA A 92 1.45 -2.97 -3.06
CA ALA A 92 0.20 -2.28 -3.34
C ALA A 92 -0.70 -2.24 -2.11
N PHE A 93 -0.89 -3.38 -1.43
CA PHE A 93 -1.68 -3.44 -0.22
C PHE A 93 -1.14 -2.54 0.89
N ARG A 94 0.19 -2.49 1.07
CA ARG A 94 0.83 -1.60 2.04
C ARG A 94 0.52 -0.13 1.75
N LEU A 95 0.63 0.29 0.49
CA LEU A 95 0.37 1.67 0.09
C LEU A 95 -1.12 2.03 0.25
N LEU A 96 -2.03 1.15 -0.16
CA LEU A 96 -3.48 1.32 0.04
C LEU A 96 -3.86 1.39 1.52
N SER A 97 -3.22 0.58 2.36
CA SER A 97 -3.44 0.55 3.81
C SER A 97 -2.97 1.82 4.52
N ALA A 98 -2.05 2.57 3.93
CA ALA A 98 -1.59 3.87 4.43
C ALA A 98 -2.48 5.04 3.98
N GLY A 99 -3.43 4.79 3.07
CA GLY A 99 -4.42 5.78 2.65
C GLY A 99 -5.47 6.06 3.73
N SER A 100 -6.43 6.91 3.37
CA SER A 100 -7.54 7.30 4.24
C SER A 100 -8.89 6.94 3.61
N GLY A 101 -9.97 7.20 4.36
CA GLY A 101 -11.33 6.92 3.91
C GLY A 101 -11.65 5.43 3.84
N ILE A 102 -12.40 5.07 2.82
CA ILE A 102 -12.84 3.70 2.52
C ILE A 102 -11.76 2.86 1.82
N VAL A 103 -10.70 3.48 1.26
CA VAL A 103 -9.69 2.80 0.43
C VAL A 103 -8.98 1.64 1.16
N PRO A 104 -8.50 1.80 2.41
CA PRO A 104 -7.92 0.67 3.15
C PRO A 104 -8.90 -0.49 3.35
N LEU A 105 -10.19 -0.20 3.57
CA LEU A 105 -11.22 -1.23 3.70
C LEU A 105 -11.44 -1.96 2.38
N ARG A 106 -11.61 -1.25 1.26
CA ARG A 106 -11.72 -1.86 -0.09
C ARG A 106 -10.55 -2.82 -0.37
N ALA A 107 -9.33 -2.35 -0.14
CA ALA A 107 -8.12 -3.13 -0.38
C ALA A 107 -8.05 -4.39 0.49
N ALA A 108 -8.43 -4.28 1.77
CA ALA A 108 -8.46 -5.42 2.67
C ALA A 108 -9.53 -6.43 2.27
N VAL A 109 -10.75 -5.98 1.94
CA VAL A 109 -11.83 -6.87 1.49
C VAL A 109 -11.46 -7.61 0.19
N GLU A 110 -10.76 -6.96 -0.73
CA GLU A 110 -10.28 -7.58 -1.98
C GLU A 110 -9.31 -8.75 -1.72
N LEU A 111 -8.50 -8.67 -0.66
CA LEU A 111 -7.49 -9.66 -0.33
C LEU A 111 -7.95 -10.76 0.62
N LEU A 112 -9.22 -10.77 1.05
CA LEU A 112 -9.74 -11.83 1.92
C LEU A 112 -9.69 -13.21 1.24
N GLU A 113 -9.73 -13.26 -0.09
CA GLU A 113 -9.64 -14.49 -0.88
C GLU A 113 -8.27 -14.62 -1.60
N ASP A 114 -7.25 -13.85 -1.20
CA ASP A 114 -5.93 -13.90 -1.85
C ASP A 114 -5.34 -15.32 -1.75
N PRO A 115 -4.68 -15.85 -2.81
CA PRO A 115 -4.07 -17.17 -2.76
C PRO A 115 -2.94 -17.30 -1.71
N ASP A 116 -2.29 -16.20 -1.31
CA ASP A 116 -1.30 -16.18 -0.23
C ASP A 116 -1.99 -16.10 1.14
N PRO A 117 -1.89 -17.15 1.99
CA PRO A 117 -2.50 -17.14 3.32
C PRO A 117 -2.00 -16.01 4.22
N LYS A 118 -0.76 -15.52 4.04
CA LYS A 118 -0.26 -14.40 4.84
C LYS A 118 -0.94 -13.09 4.46
N LEU A 119 -1.25 -12.90 3.17
CA LEU A 119 -1.99 -11.72 2.73
C LEU A 119 -3.43 -11.75 3.24
N ARG A 120 -4.10 -12.91 3.23
CA ARG A 120 -5.42 -13.07 3.85
C ARG A 120 -5.43 -12.67 5.32
N VAL A 121 -4.47 -13.18 6.10
CA VAL A 121 -4.36 -12.83 7.53
C VAL A 121 -4.14 -11.32 7.74
N TRP A 122 -3.30 -10.68 6.93
CA TRP A 122 -3.11 -9.23 7.03
C TRP A 122 -4.35 -8.44 6.61
N ALA A 123 -5.08 -8.92 5.61
CA ALA A 123 -6.35 -8.36 5.16
C ALA A 123 -7.43 -8.45 6.25
N GLU A 124 -7.60 -9.61 6.87
CA GLU A 124 -8.51 -9.82 8.00
C GLU A 124 -8.21 -8.85 9.14
N GLN A 125 -6.92 -8.72 9.52
CA GLN A 125 -6.48 -7.78 10.54
C GLN A 125 -6.73 -6.32 10.16
N ALA A 126 -6.55 -5.97 8.89
CA ALA A 126 -6.83 -4.63 8.39
C ALA A 126 -8.33 -4.31 8.42
N VAL A 127 -9.20 -5.25 8.01
CA VAL A 127 -10.66 -5.11 8.14
C VAL A 127 -11.06 -4.90 9.61
N GLN A 128 -10.53 -5.71 10.53
CA GLN A 128 -10.86 -5.62 11.95
C GLN A 128 -10.41 -4.30 12.59
N ARG A 129 -9.25 -3.77 12.16
CA ARG A 129 -8.66 -2.52 12.65
C ARG A 129 -9.21 -1.28 11.96
N TRP A 130 -9.91 -1.44 10.83
CA TRP A 130 -10.47 -0.29 10.13
C TRP A 130 -11.55 0.38 10.99
N HIS A 131 -11.51 1.70 11.00
CA HIS A 131 -12.52 2.57 11.57
C HIS A 131 -12.86 3.65 10.55
N PRO A 132 -14.13 4.09 10.47
CA PRO A 132 -14.51 5.24 9.67
C PRO A 132 -13.70 6.47 10.11
N PRO A 133 -12.93 7.10 9.21
CA PRO A 133 -12.20 8.31 9.57
C PRO A 133 -13.14 9.49 9.74
N ALA A 134 -12.70 10.49 10.50
CA ALA A 134 -13.43 11.74 10.63
C ALA A 134 -13.63 12.39 9.25
N GLY A 135 -14.87 12.80 8.96
CA GLY A 135 -15.22 13.42 7.68
C GLY A 135 -15.53 12.44 6.55
N LEU A 136 -15.52 11.12 6.78
CA LEU A 136 -16.14 10.18 5.85
C LEU A 136 -17.63 10.54 5.70
N PRO A 137 -18.15 10.71 4.48
CA PRO A 137 -19.57 10.93 4.26
C PRO A 137 -20.39 9.84 4.97
N SER A 138 -21.24 10.28 5.89
CA SER A 138 -22.10 9.37 6.65
C SER A 138 -23.07 8.67 5.69
N GLY A 139 -23.26 7.35 5.84
CA GLY A 139 -24.23 6.61 5.04
C GLY A 139 -23.72 6.15 3.67
N GLU A 140 -22.40 6.04 3.45
CA GLU A 140 -21.86 5.42 2.25
C GLU A 140 -22.32 3.95 2.13
N ALA A 141 -23.24 3.69 1.20
CA ALA A 141 -23.79 2.35 0.93
C ALA A 141 -22.70 1.31 0.64
N GLU A 142 -21.58 1.74 0.09
CA GLU A 142 -20.44 0.87 -0.16
C GLU A 142 -19.75 0.40 1.13
N VAL A 143 -19.63 1.26 2.13
CA VAL A 143 -19.07 0.86 3.44
C VAL A 143 -19.93 -0.24 4.04
N GLU A 144 -21.26 -0.09 3.98
CA GLU A 144 -22.18 -1.11 4.45
C GLU A 144 -21.98 -2.44 3.71
N ALA A 145 -21.95 -2.40 2.38
CA ALA A 145 -21.76 -3.58 1.55
C ALA A 145 -20.42 -4.29 1.84
N LEU A 146 -19.34 -3.53 2.04
CA LEU A 146 -18.03 -4.09 2.39
C LEU A 146 -18.03 -4.73 3.78
N LEU A 147 -18.65 -4.09 4.77
CA LEU A 147 -18.78 -4.64 6.12
C LEU A 147 -19.66 -5.90 6.15
N ASP A 148 -20.71 -5.96 5.32
CA ASP A 148 -21.58 -7.12 5.20
C ASP A 148 -20.86 -8.35 4.63
N ARG A 149 -19.95 -8.15 3.66
CA ARG A 149 -19.06 -9.21 3.15
C ARG A 149 -18.13 -9.77 4.24
N CYS A 150 -17.86 -8.98 5.29
CA CYS A 150 -16.90 -9.30 6.34
C CYS A 150 -17.55 -9.70 7.66
N THR A 151 -18.84 -9.99 7.69
CA THR A 151 -19.60 -10.30 8.92
C THR A 151 -18.94 -11.40 9.77
N HIS A 152 -18.37 -12.42 9.14
CA HIS A 152 -17.66 -13.52 9.79
C HIS A 152 -16.39 -13.11 10.56
N LEU A 153 -15.83 -11.93 10.29
CA LEU A 153 -14.64 -11.39 10.96
C LEU A 153 -14.96 -10.63 12.24
N PHE A 154 -16.24 -10.41 12.54
CA PHE A 154 -16.69 -9.60 13.66
C PHE A 154 -17.66 -10.36 14.55
N SER A 155 -17.69 -10.01 15.84
CA SER A 155 -18.88 -10.28 16.63
C SER A 155 -20.03 -9.37 16.18
N SER A 156 -21.27 -9.79 16.42
CA SER A 156 -22.46 -8.99 16.09
C SER A 156 -22.42 -7.59 16.71
N TYR A 157 -21.88 -7.47 17.93
CA TYR A 157 -21.68 -6.19 18.62
C TYR A 157 -20.66 -5.30 17.91
N VAL A 158 -19.49 -5.83 17.56
CA VAL A 158 -18.43 -5.03 16.90
C VAL A 158 -18.87 -4.59 15.51
N LEU A 159 -19.54 -5.47 14.75
CA LEU A 159 -20.07 -5.12 13.43
C LEU A 159 -21.10 -4.00 13.52
N ARG A 160 -22.06 -4.10 14.45
CA ARG A 160 -23.07 -3.05 14.67
C ARG A 160 -22.42 -1.72 15.03
N ARG A 161 -21.41 -1.75 15.92
CA ARG A 161 -20.67 -0.55 16.29
C ARG A 161 -19.95 0.07 15.08
N ARG A 162 -19.31 -0.73 14.23
CA ARG A 162 -18.65 -0.26 13.00
C ARG A 162 -19.63 0.38 12.02
N LYS A 163 -20.77 -0.26 11.79
CA LYS A 163 -21.84 0.28 10.95
C LYS A 163 -22.36 1.61 11.50
N TRP A 164 -22.62 1.69 12.80
CA TRP A 164 -23.04 2.91 13.47
C TRP A 164 -21.99 4.04 13.37
N GLU A 165 -20.71 3.74 13.60
CA GLU A 165 -19.59 4.69 13.44
C GLU A 165 -19.53 5.25 12.00
N ALA A 166 -19.90 4.45 10.99
CA ALA A 166 -19.96 4.85 9.58
C ALA A 166 -21.29 5.54 9.20
N GLY A 167 -22.26 5.60 10.12
CA GLY A 167 -23.61 6.10 9.86
C GLY A 167 -24.46 5.22 8.93
N VAL A 168 -24.14 3.92 8.84
CA VAL A 168 -24.92 2.92 8.09
C VAL A 168 -25.60 1.91 9.04
N GLY A 169 -26.48 1.06 8.54
CA GLY A 169 -27.05 -0.05 9.31
C GLY A 169 -27.94 0.33 10.49
N ARG A 170 -28.89 1.26 10.26
CA ARG A 170 -29.98 1.55 11.21
C ARG A 170 -30.85 0.33 11.47
#